data_AF-A0A177NTE1-F1
#
_entry.id   AF-A0A177NTE1-F1
#
_cell.length_a   1.000
_cell.length_b   1.000
_cell.length_c   1.000
_cell.angle_alpha   90.00
_cell.angle_beta   90.00
_cell.angle_gamma   90.00
#
_symmetry.space_group_name_H-M   'P 1'
#
loop_
_entity.id
_entity.type
_entity.pdbx_description
1 polymer ?
#
loop_
_entity_poly.entity_id
_entity_poly.type
_entity_poly.pdbx_seq_one_letter_code
_entity_poly.pdbx_strand_id
1 'polypeptide(L)'
;MNTPRYQGKSQAPYFWVLFFSGTLSVSGCASTETSVVDANASAPVVSPADPYENFNRSMYGFNMGLDKYLLKPVADGYTYITPDVMKTGVTNFFNNLKGINVVLNDLLQGKFGQSASDLGRFTTNTTIGLGGLFDVATPLGMQQNVEDFGQTMAVWGVDQGPYLVLPILGPTTVRDGSGTILDRAANPGTYVMGTGIVEGINERANAESALNFIDEAALDPYVFTRESFLQYRENLVNDGKTDADSFDLDIDEALNEDDEPVSSSAPIATTDPQKKKLENNPADEVSDSADKSLELAADNTTIEAFDNMSKSFDEALIEFEQASEKMDKISKRHHRHKHY
;
A
#
# COMPACT_ATOMS: atom_id res chain seq x y z
N MET A 1 -30.06 79.33 -17.56
CA MET A 1 -30.45 78.33 -16.55
C MET A 1 -29.18 77.67 -16.03
N ASN A 2 -28.89 77.87 -14.74
CA ASN A 2 -27.68 77.43 -14.05
C ASN A 2 -27.82 75.98 -13.51
N THR A 3 -26.81 75.16 -13.84
CA THR A 3 -26.12 74.02 -13.15
C THR A 3 -26.67 73.43 -11.82
N PRO A 4 -26.39 72.16 -11.44
CA PRO A 4 -25.06 71.51 -11.60
C PRO A 4 -24.96 69.98 -11.84
N ARG A 5 -23.74 69.62 -12.25
CA ARG A 5 -23.12 68.29 -12.22
C ARG A 5 -23.00 67.77 -10.78
N TYR A 6 -23.22 66.47 -10.57
CA TYR A 6 -22.91 65.81 -9.30
C TYR A 6 -21.65 64.93 -9.43
N GLN A 7 -20.62 65.31 -8.67
CA GLN A 7 -19.48 64.47 -8.28
C GLN A 7 -19.91 63.54 -7.15
N GLY A 8 -19.52 62.27 -7.19
CA GLY A 8 -19.69 61.31 -6.09
C GLY A 8 -18.43 60.46 -5.94
N LYS A 9 -17.72 60.68 -4.84
CA LYS A 9 -16.38 60.18 -4.47
C LYS A 9 -16.28 58.66 -4.33
N SER A 10 -15.07 58.16 -4.61
CA SER A 10 -14.58 56.84 -4.23
C SER A 10 -14.59 56.63 -2.73
N GLN A 11 -15.04 55.46 -2.26
CA GLN A 11 -14.53 54.83 -1.04
C GLN A 11 -14.55 53.31 -1.26
N ALA A 12 -13.36 52.73 -1.37
CA ALA A 12 -13.16 51.29 -1.35
C ALA A 12 -13.51 50.74 0.06
N PRO A 13 -14.15 49.57 0.18
CA PRO A 13 -14.39 48.98 1.48
C PRO A 13 -13.11 48.33 2.00
N TYR A 14 -12.41 49.04 2.89
CA TYR A 14 -11.35 48.53 3.78
C TYR A 14 -11.88 47.52 4.83
N PHE A 15 -12.82 46.66 4.45
CA PHE A 15 -13.41 45.65 5.33
C PHE A 15 -12.68 44.30 5.29
N TRP A 16 -11.75 44.12 4.34
CA TRP A 16 -10.99 42.87 4.18
C TRP A 16 -9.60 42.87 4.84
N VAL A 17 -9.11 44.00 5.34
CA VAL A 17 -7.76 44.12 5.92
C VAL A 17 -7.74 44.03 7.45
N LEU A 18 -8.91 44.06 8.12
CA LEU A 18 -9.02 43.96 9.58
C LEU A 18 -9.42 42.59 10.12
N PHE A 19 -9.42 41.54 9.29
CA PHE A 19 -9.68 40.16 9.74
C PHE A 19 -8.42 39.28 9.85
N PHE A 20 -7.24 39.79 9.46
CA PHE A 20 -5.98 39.02 9.41
C PHE A 20 -4.98 39.30 10.53
N SER A 21 -5.34 40.10 11.55
CA SER A 21 -4.41 40.51 12.64
C SER A 21 -4.84 40.06 14.05
N GLY A 22 -5.72 39.08 14.17
CA GLY A 22 -6.44 38.81 15.42
C GLY A 22 -6.31 37.41 16.04
N THR A 23 -5.36 36.57 15.64
CA THR A 23 -5.24 35.19 16.20
C THR A 23 -3.78 34.77 16.40
N LEU A 24 -3.05 35.50 17.23
CA LEU A 24 -1.77 35.04 17.78
C LEU A 24 -1.65 35.41 19.26
N SER A 25 -2.54 34.87 20.10
CA SER A 25 -2.43 34.88 21.57
C SER A 25 -3.42 33.88 22.19
N VAL A 26 -3.18 32.59 21.99
CA VAL A 26 -3.64 31.56 22.94
C VAL A 26 -2.41 30.79 23.37
N SER A 27 -1.77 31.31 24.42
CA SER A 27 -0.79 30.59 25.21
C SER A 27 -1.58 29.59 26.06
N GLY A 28 -1.70 28.36 25.57
CA GLY A 28 -2.26 27.25 26.31
C GLY A 28 -1.21 26.71 27.28
N CYS A 29 -1.50 26.75 28.58
CA CYS A 29 -0.72 26.07 29.60
C CYS A 29 -0.71 24.56 29.31
N ALA A 30 0.41 24.02 28.82
CA ALA A 30 0.71 22.61 28.94
C ALA A 30 1.19 22.36 30.37
N SER A 31 0.34 21.77 31.20
CA SER A 31 0.76 21.19 32.47
C SER A 31 1.47 19.88 32.16
N THR A 32 2.80 19.88 32.13
CA THR A 32 3.58 18.64 32.07
C THR A 32 3.53 18.00 33.45
N GLU A 33 2.78 16.91 33.61
CA GLU A 33 3.01 15.99 34.71
C GLU A 33 4.38 15.35 34.51
N THR A 34 5.34 15.73 35.35
CA THR A 34 6.62 15.06 35.48
C THR A 34 6.35 13.65 36.01
N SER A 35 6.16 12.69 35.11
CA SER A 35 6.29 11.29 35.45
C SER A 35 7.74 11.07 35.87
N VAL A 36 7.94 10.74 37.14
CA VAL A 36 9.19 10.19 37.64
C VAL A 36 9.49 8.92 36.84
N VAL A 37 10.42 9.02 35.90
CA VAL A 37 10.92 7.86 35.15
C VAL A 37 11.80 7.09 36.13
N ASP A 38 11.31 5.96 36.61
CA ASP A 38 12.13 4.94 37.23
C ASP A 38 13.29 4.62 36.29
N ALA A 39 14.53 4.79 36.77
CA ALA A 39 15.76 4.61 36.02
C ALA A 39 16.06 3.14 35.61
N ASN A 40 15.03 2.30 35.56
CA ASN A 40 15.09 0.89 35.20
C ASN A 40 13.98 0.46 34.20
N ALA A 41 13.28 1.43 33.59
CA ALA A 41 12.42 1.18 32.44
C ALA A 41 13.21 1.50 31.16
N SER A 42 13.41 0.49 30.31
CA SER A 42 13.89 0.67 28.95
C SER A 42 13.11 1.81 28.30
N ALA A 43 13.79 2.85 27.82
CA ALA A 43 13.15 3.93 27.08
C ALA A 43 12.27 3.32 25.97
N PRO A 44 11.04 3.82 25.74
CA PRO A 44 10.22 3.29 24.66
C PRO A 44 11.03 3.39 23.37
N VAL A 45 11.18 2.25 22.67
CA VAL A 45 11.81 2.20 21.35
C VAL A 45 10.87 2.96 20.41
N VAL A 46 11.10 4.26 20.25
CA VAL A 46 10.35 5.09 19.31
C VAL A 46 10.82 4.67 17.92
N SER A 47 9.90 4.14 17.11
CA SER A 47 10.19 3.88 15.70
C SER A 47 10.58 5.21 15.03
N PRO A 48 11.73 5.30 14.35
CA PRO A 48 12.13 6.52 13.66
C PRO A 48 11.08 7.02 12.64
N ALA A 49 10.33 6.09 12.05
CA ALA A 49 9.26 6.39 11.10
C ALA A 49 7.99 6.93 11.78
N ASP A 50 7.78 6.65 13.08
CA ASP A 50 6.57 7.03 13.84
C ASP A 50 6.93 7.75 15.16
N PRO A 51 7.43 9.00 15.10
CA PRO A 51 7.73 9.78 16.31
C PRO A 51 6.50 10.11 17.17
N TYR A 52 5.30 9.99 16.59
CA TYR A 52 4.03 10.39 17.21
C TYR A 52 3.13 9.20 17.54
N GLU A 53 3.72 8.03 17.83
CA GLU A 53 3.01 6.77 18.01
C GLU A 53 1.83 6.86 19.00
N ASN A 54 2.01 7.54 20.14
CA ASN A 54 0.94 7.71 21.13
C ASN A 54 -0.28 8.46 20.57
N PHE A 55 -0.04 9.53 19.80
CA PHE A 55 -1.11 10.27 19.13
C PHE A 55 -1.76 9.40 18.04
N ASN A 56 -0.93 8.75 17.23
CA ASN A 56 -1.37 7.93 16.12
C ASN A 56 -2.21 6.72 16.57
N ARG A 57 -1.82 6.03 17.64
CA ARG A 57 -2.62 4.95 18.26
C ARG A 57 -3.96 5.46 18.80
N SER A 58 -3.99 6.66 19.39
CA SER A 58 -5.24 7.28 19.86
C SER A 58 -6.19 7.58 18.70
N MET A 59 -5.68 8.19 17.63
CA MET A 59 -6.46 8.46 16.42
C MET A 59 -6.88 7.18 15.69
N TYR A 60 -6.02 6.15 15.69
CA TYR A 60 -6.35 4.83 15.18
C TYR A 60 -7.52 4.22 15.96
N GLY A 61 -7.47 4.24 17.30
CA GLY A 61 -8.58 3.79 18.14
C GLY A 61 -9.88 4.56 17.89
N PHE A 62 -9.79 5.88 17.67
CA PHE A 62 -10.95 6.69 17.26
C PHE A 62 -11.52 6.23 15.91
N ASN A 63 -10.67 6.03 14.90
CA ASN A 63 -11.08 5.57 13.57
C ASN A 63 -11.71 4.17 13.62
N MET A 64 -11.13 3.25 14.39
CA MET A 64 -11.69 1.90 14.59
C MET A 64 -13.04 1.94 15.31
N GLY A 65 -13.20 2.84 16.29
CA GLY A 65 -14.49 3.07 16.94
C GLY A 65 -15.54 3.59 15.96
N LEU A 66 -15.18 4.61 15.16
CA LEU A 66 -16.03 5.15 14.12
C LEU A 66 -16.42 4.09 13.08
N ASP A 67 -15.46 3.26 12.67
CA ASP A 67 -15.69 2.17 11.73
C ASP A 67 -16.71 1.18 12.29
N LYS A 68 -16.43 0.66 13.49
CA LYS A 68 -17.26 -0.35 14.14
C LYS A 68 -18.70 0.10 14.38
N TYR A 69 -18.90 1.35 14.77
CA TYR A 69 -20.23 1.85 15.17
C TYR A 69 -21.00 2.55 14.05
N LEU A 70 -20.32 3.04 13.00
CA LEU A 70 -20.96 3.82 11.95
C LEU A 70 -20.64 3.28 10.55
N LEU A 71 -19.36 3.22 10.16
CA LEU A 71 -19.01 2.96 8.76
C LEU A 71 -19.29 1.50 8.36
N LYS A 72 -18.94 0.53 9.21
CA LYS A 72 -19.20 -0.90 8.95
C LYS A 72 -20.70 -1.20 8.82
N PRO A 73 -21.59 -0.83 9.78
CA PRO A 73 -23.03 -1.05 9.61
C PRO A 73 -23.61 -0.38 8.34
N VAL A 74 -23.12 0.80 7.98
CA VAL A 74 -23.55 1.50 6.75
C VAL A 74 -23.05 0.78 5.49
N ALA A 75 -21.80 0.33 5.49
CA ALA A 75 -21.21 -0.44 4.40
C ALA A 75 -21.89 -1.80 4.22
N ASP A 76 -22.18 -2.51 5.31
CA ASP A 76 -22.91 -3.78 5.30
C ASP A 76 -24.32 -3.59 4.74
N GLY A 77 -25.01 -2.51 5.15
CA GLY A 77 -26.30 -2.12 4.60
C GLY A 77 -26.24 -1.81 3.10
N TYR A 78 -25.21 -1.08 2.65
CA TYR A 78 -24.97 -0.81 1.24
C TYR A 78 -24.72 -2.10 0.44
N THR A 79 -23.88 -3.00 0.96
CA THR A 79 -23.60 -4.31 0.37
C THR A 79 -24.84 -5.18 0.29
N TYR A 80 -25.72 -5.11 1.29
CA TYR A 80 -26.95 -5.90 1.34
C TYR A 80 -27.99 -5.46 0.29
N ILE A 81 -28.16 -4.15 0.06
CA ILE A 81 -29.17 -3.62 -0.87
C ILE A 81 -28.69 -3.50 -2.32
N THR A 82 -27.37 -3.47 -2.54
CA THR A 82 -26.77 -3.13 -3.84
C THR A 82 -26.19 -4.38 -4.51
N PRO A 83 -26.68 -4.78 -5.70
CA PRO A 83 -26.10 -5.89 -6.46
C PRO A 83 -24.64 -5.64 -6.83
N ASP A 84 -23.84 -6.72 -6.94
CA ASP A 84 -22.41 -6.63 -7.24
C ASP A 84 -22.10 -5.84 -8.51
N VAL A 85 -22.91 -5.99 -9.57
CA VAL A 85 -22.74 -5.22 -10.82
C VAL A 85 -22.83 -3.71 -10.59
N MET A 86 -23.73 -3.27 -9.71
CA MET A 86 -23.87 -1.85 -9.38
C MET A 86 -22.70 -1.37 -8.52
N LYS A 87 -22.26 -2.16 -7.52
CA LYS A 87 -21.07 -1.83 -6.71
C LYS A 87 -19.83 -1.68 -7.58
N THR A 88 -19.58 -2.64 -8.47
CA THR A 88 -18.49 -2.59 -9.44
C THR A 88 -18.61 -1.35 -10.33
N GLY A 89 -19.81 -1.01 -10.79
CA GLY A 89 -20.03 0.20 -11.57
C GLY A 89 -19.70 1.49 -10.81
N VAL A 90 -20.09 1.58 -9.53
CA VAL A 90 -19.75 2.71 -8.65
C VAL A 90 -18.24 2.79 -8.43
N THR A 91 -17.58 1.66 -8.16
CA THR A 91 -16.11 1.58 -8.04
C THR A 91 -15.42 2.07 -9.31
N ASN A 92 -15.85 1.59 -10.48
CA ASN A 92 -15.29 2.01 -11.78
C ASN A 92 -15.48 3.51 -12.02
N PHE A 93 -16.66 4.05 -11.67
CA PHE A 93 -16.96 5.47 -11.83
C PHE A 93 -16.00 6.36 -11.02
N PHE A 94 -15.80 6.03 -9.73
CA PHE A 94 -14.87 6.79 -8.89
C PHE A 94 -13.41 6.59 -9.31
N ASN A 95 -13.02 5.38 -9.73
CA ASN A 95 -11.69 5.14 -10.28
C ASN A 95 -11.44 5.94 -11.57
N ASN A 96 -12.44 6.06 -12.43
CA ASN A 96 -12.37 6.88 -13.64
C ASN A 96 -12.24 8.39 -13.30
N LEU A 97 -13.00 8.88 -12.31
CA LEU A 97 -12.87 10.26 -11.82
C LEU A 97 -11.45 10.56 -11.27
N LYS A 98 -10.88 9.62 -10.49
CA LYS A 98 -9.50 9.72 -10.01
C LYS A 98 -8.48 9.70 -11.16
N GLY A 99 -8.83 9.14 -12.32
CA GLY A 99 -8.00 9.15 -13.52
C GLY A 99 -7.54 10.54 -13.97
N ILE A 100 -8.30 11.60 -13.65
CA ILE A 100 -7.88 12.98 -13.90
C ILE A 100 -6.62 13.32 -13.09
N ASN A 101 -6.61 12.98 -11.80
CA ASN A 101 -5.46 13.20 -10.94
C ASN A 101 -4.27 12.34 -11.39
N VAL A 102 -4.52 11.11 -11.80
CA VAL A 102 -3.47 10.20 -12.30
C VAL A 102 -2.77 10.82 -13.51
N VAL A 103 -3.53 11.21 -14.54
CA VAL A 103 -2.98 11.84 -15.75
C VAL A 103 -2.19 13.10 -15.44
N LEU A 104 -2.68 13.95 -14.52
CA LEU A 104 -1.98 15.17 -14.12
C LEU A 104 -0.67 14.85 -13.39
N ASN A 105 -0.68 13.90 -12.46
CA ASN A 105 0.50 13.50 -11.72
C ASN A 105 1.53 12.79 -12.61
N ASP A 106 1.11 11.94 -13.54
CA ASP A 106 2.00 11.35 -14.55
C ASP A 106 2.77 12.42 -15.34
N LEU A 107 2.06 13.48 -15.77
CA LEU A 107 2.68 14.60 -16.49
C LEU A 107 3.68 15.34 -15.60
N LEU A 108 3.32 15.60 -14.35
CA LEU A 108 4.19 16.29 -13.38
C LEU A 108 5.42 15.45 -13.00
N GLN A 109 5.31 14.12 -13.07
CA GLN A 109 6.40 13.18 -12.85
C GLN A 109 7.23 12.92 -14.12
N GLY A 110 6.81 13.44 -15.29
CA GLY A 110 7.50 13.24 -16.57
C GLY A 110 7.23 11.88 -17.22
N LYS A 111 6.24 11.12 -16.75
CA LYS A 111 5.84 9.79 -17.25
C LYS A 111 4.91 9.92 -18.46
N PHE A 112 5.39 10.50 -19.58
CA PHE A 112 4.53 10.81 -20.74
C PHE A 112 3.81 9.61 -21.37
N GLY A 113 4.47 8.45 -21.42
CA GLY A 113 3.86 7.23 -21.96
C GLY A 113 2.70 6.71 -21.10
N GLN A 114 2.92 6.72 -19.77
CA GLN A 114 1.90 6.36 -18.78
C GLN A 114 0.72 7.34 -18.84
N SER A 115 1.00 8.64 -18.81
CA SER A 115 0.00 9.70 -18.93
C SER A 115 -0.88 9.54 -20.18
N ALA A 116 -0.28 9.22 -21.33
CA ALA A 116 -1.04 9.00 -22.56
C ALA A 116 -1.94 7.76 -22.48
N SER A 117 -1.46 6.69 -21.84
CA SER A 117 -2.25 5.48 -21.57
C SER A 117 -3.41 5.76 -20.63
N ASP A 118 -3.17 6.44 -19.52
CA ASP A 118 -4.20 6.78 -18.52
C ASP A 118 -5.23 7.79 -19.07
N LEU A 119 -4.79 8.73 -19.91
CA LEU A 119 -5.71 9.63 -20.62
C LEU A 119 -6.57 8.86 -21.62
N GLY A 120 -5.99 7.89 -22.32
CA GLY A 120 -6.72 6.96 -23.19
C GLY A 120 -7.76 6.17 -22.39
N ARG A 121 -7.35 5.58 -21.27
CA ARG A 121 -8.21 4.84 -20.34
C ARG A 121 -9.39 5.70 -19.87
N PHE A 122 -9.11 6.91 -19.36
CA PHE A 122 -10.12 7.87 -18.91
C PHE A 122 -11.09 8.23 -20.03
N THR A 123 -10.59 8.54 -21.22
CA THR A 123 -11.41 8.95 -22.37
C THR A 123 -12.31 7.80 -22.82
N THR A 124 -11.76 6.59 -22.93
CA THR A 124 -12.49 5.38 -23.33
C THR A 124 -13.57 5.02 -22.32
N ASN A 125 -13.26 4.99 -21.02
CA ASN A 125 -14.22 4.66 -19.98
C ASN A 125 -15.29 5.76 -19.83
N THR A 126 -14.93 7.04 -20.00
CA THR A 126 -15.90 8.14 -19.97
C THR A 126 -16.85 8.10 -21.17
N THR A 127 -16.36 7.78 -22.37
CA THR A 127 -17.17 7.82 -23.61
C THR A 127 -17.92 6.51 -23.86
N ILE A 128 -17.19 5.40 -23.98
CA ILE A 128 -17.73 4.07 -24.28
C ILE A 128 -18.25 3.40 -23.01
N GLY A 129 -17.54 3.57 -21.89
CA GLY A 129 -17.89 3.02 -20.59
C GLY A 129 -19.00 3.77 -19.83
N LEU A 130 -19.76 4.63 -20.51
CA LEU A 130 -20.88 5.42 -19.94
C LEU A 130 -20.47 6.22 -18.70
N GLY A 131 -19.52 7.12 -18.85
CA GLY A 131 -19.04 7.98 -17.76
C GLY A 131 -18.12 7.26 -16.76
N GLY A 132 -17.62 6.08 -17.12
CA GLY A 132 -16.75 5.26 -16.28
C GLY A 132 -17.48 4.18 -15.48
N LEU A 133 -18.79 3.98 -15.67
CA LEU A 133 -19.51 2.88 -15.02
C LEU A 133 -19.01 1.50 -15.49
N PHE A 134 -18.60 1.40 -16.74
CA PHE A 134 -18.04 0.17 -17.31
C PHE A 134 -16.56 0.37 -17.65
N ASP A 135 -15.71 -0.50 -17.12
CA ASP A 135 -14.29 -0.51 -17.47
C ASP A 135 -14.07 -1.25 -18.80
N VAL A 136 -14.12 -0.49 -19.90
CA VAL A 136 -13.90 -0.97 -21.25
C VAL A 136 -12.41 -0.91 -21.62
N ALA A 137 -11.65 -0.05 -20.94
CA ALA A 137 -10.26 0.18 -21.22
C ALA A 137 -9.34 -0.96 -20.77
N THR A 138 -9.60 -1.59 -19.61
CA THR A 138 -8.80 -2.72 -19.13
C THR A 138 -8.77 -3.89 -20.12
N PRO A 139 -9.90 -4.37 -20.67
CA PRO A 139 -9.92 -5.40 -21.72
C PRO A 139 -9.16 -5.01 -23.01
N LEU A 140 -8.91 -3.72 -23.24
CA LEU A 140 -8.14 -3.22 -24.39
C LEU A 140 -6.63 -3.14 -24.10
N GLY A 141 -6.18 -3.60 -22.93
CA GLY A 141 -4.78 -3.60 -22.52
C GLY A 141 -4.33 -2.33 -21.78
N MET A 142 -5.23 -1.38 -21.52
CA MET A 142 -4.93 -0.18 -20.74
C MET A 142 -5.16 -0.45 -19.24
N GLN A 143 -4.12 -0.94 -18.58
CA GLN A 143 -4.13 -1.16 -17.14
C GLN A 143 -4.24 0.17 -16.39
N GLN A 144 -4.87 0.11 -15.21
CA GLN A 144 -5.03 1.28 -14.36
C GLN A 144 -3.75 1.54 -13.57
N ASN A 145 -3.20 2.75 -13.68
CA ASN A 145 -2.13 3.20 -12.79
C ASN A 145 -2.70 3.98 -11.60
N VAL A 146 -1.88 4.13 -10.56
CA VAL A 146 -2.24 4.84 -9.32
C VAL A 146 -1.19 5.89 -9.05
N GLU A 147 -1.54 7.15 -9.31
CA GLU A 147 -0.63 8.29 -9.15
C GLU A 147 -1.33 9.41 -8.39
N ASP A 148 -0.61 9.97 -7.43
CA ASP A 148 -1.09 11.04 -6.55
C ASP A 148 -0.02 12.11 -6.34
N PHE A 149 -0.41 13.25 -5.76
CA PHE A 149 0.50 14.36 -5.59
C PHE A 149 1.60 14.06 -4.56
N GLY A 150 1.38 13.12 -3.64
CA GLY A 150 2.42 12.64 -2.73
C GLY A 150 3.56 11.94 -3.47
N GLN A 151 3.24 11.09 -4.45
CA GLN A 151 4.21 10.45 -5.34
C GLN A 151 4.92 11.47 -6.22
N THR A 152 4.18 12.45 -6.76
CA THR A 152 4.79 13.57 -7.49
C THR A 152 5.80 14.28 -6.62
N MET A 153 5.45 14.68 -5.40
CA MET A 153 6.40 15.31 -4.47
C MET A 153 7.64 14.44 -4.19
N ALA A 154 7.49 13.11 -4.16
CA ALA A 154 8.61 12.17 -4.06
C ALA A 154 9.60 12.32 -5.22
N VAL A 155 9.10 12.31 -6.46
CA VAL A 155 9.90 12.48 -7.68
C VAL A 155 10.66 13.80 -7.69
N TRP A 156 10.08 14.85 -7.09
CA TRP A 156 10.70 16.15 -6.93
C TRP A 156 11.59 16.29 -5.69
N GLY A 157 11.87 15.20 -4.98
CA GLY A 157 12.82 15.14 -3.86
C GLY A 157 12.29 15.61 -2.52
N VAL A 158 10.96 15.64 -2.33
CA VAL A 158 10.36 15.91 -1.02
C VAL A 158 10.34 14.62 -0.20
N ASP A 159 11.02 14.65 0.94
CA ASP A 159 11.03 13.55 1.90
C ASP A 159 9.62 13.22 2.39
N GLN A 160 9.38 11.94 2.68
CA GLN A 160 8.09 11.45 3.16
C GLN A 160 7.64 12.14 4.47
N GLY A 161 8.59 12.38 5.37
CA GLY A 161 8.33 12.85 6.72
C GLY A 161 7.71 11.78 7.62
N PRO A 162 7.33 12.16 8.87
CA PRO A 162 6.83 11.21 9.85
C PRO A 162 5.47 10.63 9.47
N TYR A 163 5.24 9.39 9.90
CA TYR A 163 3.94 8.74 9.84
C TYR A 163 2.94 9.41 10.78
N LEU A 164 1.70 9.55 10.30
CA LEU A 164 0.59 10.13 11.05
C LEU A 164 -0.68 9.31 10.80
N VAL A 165 -1.52 9.22 11.82
CA VAL A 165 -2.91 8.75 11.67
C VAL A 165 -3.83 9.93 11.94
N LEU A 166 -4.57 10.33 10.91
CA LEU A 166 -5.52 11.42 11.01
C LEU A 166 -6.94 10.87 11.26
N PRO A 167 -7.78 11.61 12.02
CA PRO A 167 -9.16 11.21 12.23
C PRO A 167 -9.90 11.19 10.88
N ILE A 168 -10.72 10.16 10.66
CA ILE A 168 -11.51 9.90 9.45
C ILE A 168 -10.66 9.56 8.21
N LEU A 169 -9.52 10.22 8.01
CA LEU A 169 -8.66 10.00 6.85
C LEU A 169 -7.82 8.72 6.97
N GLY A 170 -7.42 8.34 8.19
CA GLY A 170 -6.62 7.15 8.44
C GLY A 170 -5.10 7.38 8.33
N PRO A 171 -4.34 6.31 8.02
CA PRO A 171 -2.89 6.35 7.84
C PRO A 171 -2.42 7.33 6.76
N THR A 172 -1.39 8.12 7.06
CA THR A 172 -0.77 9.04 6.11
C THR A 172 0.67 9.37 6.51
N THR A 173 1.37 10.12 5.68
CA THR A 173 2.64 10.78 6.01
C THR A 173 2.47 12.28 5.87
N VAL A 174 3.41 13.09 6.37
CA VAL A 174 3.33 14.55 6.19
C VAL A 174 3.27 14.92 4.70
N ARG A 175 4.11 14.28 3.87
CA ARG A 175 4.10 14.46 2.43
C ARG A 175 2.77 14.01 1.82
N ASP A 176 2.36 12.77 2.04
CA ASP A 176 1.17 12.22 1.39
C ASP A 176 -0.13 12.89 1.86
N GLY A 177 -0.19 13.33 3.13
CA GLY A 177 -1.31 14.07 3.68
C GLY A 177 -1.45 15.46 3.04
N SER A 178 -0.34 16.15 2.79
CA SER A 178 -0.37 17.40 2.03
C SER A 178 -0.70 17.18 0.55
N GLY A 179 -0.23 16.08 -0.05
CA GLY A 179 -0.59 15.67 -1.41
C GLY A 179 -2.09 15.44 -1.57
N THR A 180 -2.69 14.73 -0.60
CA THR A 180 -4.13 14.44 -0.57
C THR A 180 -4.99 15.71 -0.64
N ILE A 181 -4.55 16.82 -0.05
CA ILE A 181 -5.26 18.11 -0.13
C ILE A 181 -5.30 18.61 -1.58
N LEU A 182 -4.17 18.52 -2.29
CA LEU A 182 -4.04 18.95 -3.68
C LEU A 182 -4.78 18.00 -4.62
N ASP A 183 -4.71 16.69 -4.39
CA ASP A 183 -5.47 15.70 -5.15
C ASP A 183 -6.98 15.92 -4.99
N ARG A 184 -7.45 16.23 -3.78
CA ARG A 184 -8.86 16.58 -3.56
C ARG A 184 -9.26 17.87 -4.26
N ALA A 185 -8.39 18.87 -4.28
CA ALA A 185 -8.66 20.13 -4.98
C ALA A 185 -8.72 19.96 -6.51
N ALA A 186 -7.91 19.04 -7.07
CA ALA A 186 -7.90 18.73 -8.49
C ALA A 186 -9.05 17.80 -8.93
N ASN A 187 -9.60 17.00 -8.01
CA ASN A 187 -10.70 16.08 -8.32
C ASN A 187 -12.05 16.83 -8.41
N PRO A 188 -12.71 16.84 -9.58
CA PRO A 188 -14.03 17.50 -9.74
C PRO A 188 -15.12 16.87 -8.87
N GLY A 189 -14.98 15.60 -8.50
CA GLY A 189 -15.88 14.88 -7.61
C GLY A 189 -15.99 15.52 -6.22
N THR A 190 -14.92 16.13 -5.71
CA THR A 190 -14.88 16.79 -4.40
C THR A 190 -15.89 17.95 -4.28
N TYR A 191 -16.23 18.59 -5.39
CA TYR A 191 -17.12 19.77 -5.42
C TYR A 191 -18.60 19.41 -5.52
N VAL A 192 -18.92 18.13 -5.75
CA VAL A 192 -20.31 17.65 -5.80
C VAL A 192 -20.70 17.14 -4.42
N MET A 193 -21.79 17.66 -3.86
CA MET A 193 -22.21 17.28 -2.52
C MET A 193 -22.57 15.78 -2.45
N GLY A 194 -22.04 15.08 -1.45
CA GLY A 194 -22.36 13.69 -1.16
C GLY A 194 -21.55 12.64 -1.93
N THR A 195 -20.80 13.01 -2.96
CA THR A 195 -19.95 12.07 -3.72
C THR A 195 -18.90 11.41 -2.82
N GLY A 196 -18.18 12.19 -2.02
CA GLY A 196 -17.17 11.65 -1.10
C GLY A 196 -17.75 10.72 -0.02
N ILE A 197 -19.03 10.88 0.34
CA ILE A 197 -19.70 9.95 1.26
C ILE A 197 -19.99 8.63 0.54
N VAL A 198 -20.54 8.70 -0.68
CA VAL A 198 -20.84 7.50 -1.47
C VAL A 198 -19.55 6.75 -1.81
N GLU A 199 -18.50 7.47 -2.19
CA GLU A 199 -17.17 6.93 -2.44
C GLU A 199 -16.62 6.23 -1.19
N GLY A 200 -16.62 6.90 -0.04
CA GLY A 200 -16.11 6.32 1.21
C GLY A 200 -16.90 5.09 1.68
N ILE A 201 -18.23 5.06 1.51
CA ILE A 201 -19.05 3.87 1.81
C ILE A 201 -18.68 2.73 0.86
N ASN A 202 -18.56 3.02 -0.45
CA ASN A 202 -18.20 2.02 -1.44
C ASN A 202 -16.77 1.47 -1.21
N GLU A 203 -15.81 2.33 -0.93
CA GLU A 203 -14.43 1.93 -0.58
C GLU A 203 -14.41 1.05 0.67
N ARG A 204 -15.13 1.45 1.73
CA ARG A 204 -15.21 0.67 2.95
C ARG A 204 -15.87 -0.69 2.74
N ALA A 205 -16.91 -0.76 1.91
CA ALA A 205 -17.57 -2.02 1.57
C ALA A 205 -16.61 -2.97 0.80
N ASN A 206 -15.82 -2.43 -0.13
CA ASN A 206 -14.85 -3.24 -0.90
C ASN A 206 -13.62 -3.65 -0.07
N ALA A 207 -13.31 -2.95 1.02
CA ALA A 207 -12.18 -3.25 1.90
C ALA A 207 -12.45 -4.33 2.96
N GLU A 208 -13.67 -4.87 3.05
CA GLU A 208 -14.10 -5.74 4.16
C GLU A 208 -13.18 -6.95 4.38
N SER A 209 -12.82 -7.67 3.31
CA SER A 209 -11.97 -8.86 3.43
C SER A 209 -10.56 -8.53 3.93
N ALA A 210 -9.98 -7.41 3.48
CA ALA A 210 -8.67 -6.96 3.92
C ALA A 210 -8.69 -6.53 5.39
N LEU A 211 -9.75 -5.82 5.82
CA LEU A 211 -9.90 -5.38 7.20
C LEU A 211 -10.11 -6.57 8.16
N ASN A 212 -10.94 -7.54 7.78
CA ASN A 212 -11.12 -8.75 8.59
C ASN A 212 -9.81 -9.55 8.73
N PHE A 213 -9.00 -9.60 7.67
CA PHE A 213 -7.68 -10.23 7.75
C PHE A 213 -6.75 -9.53 8.75
N ILE A 214 -6.72 -8.19 8.74
CA ILE A 214 -5.92 -7.42 9.71
C ILE A 214 -6.40 -7.71 11.14
N ASP A 215 -7.70 -7.68 11.37
CA ASP A 215 -8.29 -7.89 12.71
C ASP A 215 -8.07 -9.32 13.24
N GLU A 216 -8.01 -10.33 12.35
CA GLU A 216 -7.88 -11.75 12.73
C GLU A 216 -6.43 -12.22 12.80
N ALA A 217 -5.56 -11.76 11.90
CA ALA A 217 -4.19 -12.27 11.76
C ALA A 217 -3.13 -11.42 12.47
N ALA A 218 -3.37 -10.12 12.70
CA ALA A 218 -2.35 -9.25 13.27
C ALA A 218 -2.35 -9.30 14.81
N LEU A 219 -1.17 -9.51 15.40
CA LEU A 219 -0.97 -9.40 16.86
C LEU A 219 -1.17 -7.96 17.35
N ASP A 220 -0.67 -6.99 16.59
CA ASP A 220 -0.91 -5.55 16.78
C ASP A 220 -1.44 -4.97 15.45
N PRO A 221 -2.77 -4.81 15.31
CA PRO A 221 -3.39 -4.25 14.11
C PRO A 221 -2.87 -2.86 13.73
N TYR A 222 -2.48 -2.04 14.71
CA TYR A 222 -1.94 -0.70 14.44
C TYR A 222 -0.57 -0.79 13.79
N VAL A 223 0.34 -1.57 14.36
CA VAL A 223 1.71 -1.74 13.80
C VAL A 223 1.61 -2.37 12.42
N PHE A 224 0.80 -3.42 12.25
CA PHE A 224 0.58 -4.04 10.95
C PHE A 224 0.07 -3.05 9.91
N THR A 225 -0.92 -2.23 10.26
CA THR A 225 -1.46 -1.19 9.38
C THR A 225 -0.40 -0.15 9.01
N ARG A 226 0.41 0.29 9.97
CA ARG A 226 1.49 1.26 9.74
C ARG A 226 2.53 0.72 8.77
N GLU A 227 3.10 -0.46 9.05
CA GLU A 227 4.16 -1.04 8.22
C GLU A 227 3.64 -1.35 6.82
N SER A 228 2.44 -1.93 6.70
CA SER A 228 1.81 -2.20 5.40
C SER A 228 1.56 -0.92 4.60
N PHE A 229 1.12 0.16 5.27
CA PHE A 229 0.93 1.46 4.63
C PHE A 229 2.25 2.03 4.12
N LEU A 230 3.30 2.03 4.94
CA LEU A 230 4.61 2.58 4.57
C LEU A 230 5.22 1.79 3.39
N GLN A 231 5.16 0.46 3.45
CA GLN A 231 5.61 -0.41 2.36
C GLN A 231 4.82 -0.16 1.07
N TYR A 232 3.49 -0.03 1.17
CA TYR A 232 2.65 0.29 0.02
C TYR A 232 3.00 1.65 -0.60
N ARG A 233 3.26 2.67 0.22
CA ARG A 233 3.66 4.01 -0.27
C ARG A 233 5.03 4.00 -0.93
N GLU A 234 5.99 3.29 -0.36
CA GLU A 234 7.31 3.10 -0.96
C GLU A 234 7.21 2.39 -2.32
N ASN A 235 6.40 1.33 -2.38
CA ASN A 235 6.14 0.60 -3.62
C ASN A 235 5.52 1.49 -4.71
N LEU A 236 4.58 2.37 -4.36
CA LEU A 236 3.99 3.33 -5.29
C LEU A 236 5.03 4.34 -5.81
N VAL A 237 5.81 4.95 -4.91
CA VAL A 237 6.85 5.92 -5.27
C VAL A 237 7.91 5.30 -6.21
N ASN A 238 8.20 4.01 -6.04
CA ASN A 238 9.21 3.29 -6.82
C ASN A 238 8.63 2.59 -8.06
N ASP A 239 7.38 2.83 -8.46
CA ASP A 239 6.70 2.16 -9.57
C ASP A 239 6.69 0.62 -9.48
N GLY A 240 6.64 0.08 -8.25
CA GLY A 240 6.73 -1.35 -8.02
C GLY A 240 8.13 -1.95 -8.19
N LYS A 241 9.15 -1.13 -8.39
CA LYS A 241 10.54 -1.59 -8.43
C LYS A 241 11.03 -1.74 -7.00
N THR A 242 11.26 -2.98 -6.58
CA THR A 242 12.01 -3.29 -5.37
C THR A 242 13.50 -3.21 -5.67
N ASP A 243 14.25 -2.50 -4.83
CA ASP A 243 15.70 -2.60 -4.81
C ASP A 243 16.05 -4.05 -4.43
N ALA A 244 16.53 -4.82 -5.39
CA ALA A 244 16.87 -6.24 -5.20
C ALA A 244 17.92 -6.45 -4.09
N ASP A 245 18.63 -5.39 -3.71
CA ASP A 245 19.67 -5.38 -2.67
C ASP A 245 19.09 -5.24 -1.24
N SER A 246 17.79 -4.97 -1.08
CA SER A 246 17.15 -4.75 0.24
C SER A 246 16.64 -6.03 0.91
N PHE A 247 16.66 -7.16 0.19
CA PHE A 247 16.25 -8.48 0.69
C PHE A 247 17.43 -9.45 0.83
N ASP A 248 18.65 -8.93 1.03
CA ASP A 248 19.71 -9.74 1.63
C ASP A 248 19.38 -9.88 3.12
N LEU A 249 18.38 -10.71 3.40
CA LEU A 249 18.35 -11.39 4.68
C LEU A 249 19.60 -12.25 4.65
N ASP A 250 20.67 -11.81 5.33
CA ASP A 250 21.83 -12.61 5.67
C ASP A 250 21.35 -13.79 6.54
N ILE A 251 20.64 -14.74 5.93
CA ILE A 251 20.23 -16.00 6.53
C ILE A 251 21.49 -16.79 6.90
N ASP A 252 22.59 -16.53 6.20
CA ASP A 252 23.91 -17.06 6.51
C ASP A 252 24.40 -16.55 7.89
N GLU A 253 24.15 -15.31 8.30
CA GLU A 253 24.55 -14.82 9.64
C GLU A 253 23.71 -15.47 10.75
N ALA A 254 22.41 -15.68 10.52
CA ALA A 254 21.50 -16.31 11.49
C ALA A 254 21.72 -17.83 11.66
N LEU A 255 22.40 -18.48 10.72
CA LEU A 255 22.77 -19.90 10.78
C LEU A 255 24.22 -20.12 11.23
N ASN A 256 25.02 -19.05 11.36
CA ASN A 256 26.43 -19.12 11.75
C ASN A 256 26.69 -18.76 13.23
N GLU A 257 25.67 -18.49 14.04
CA GLU A 257 25.82 -18.22 15.49
C GLU A 257 26.06 -19.47 16.37
N ASP A 258 26.22 -20.67 15.79
CA ASP A 258 26.44 -21.90 16.57
C ASP A 258 27.93 -22.26 16.81
N ASP A 259 28.90 -21.42 16.43
CA ASP A 259 30.33 -21.75 16.51
C ASP A 259 31.22 -20.78 17.32
N GLU A 260 30.70 -20.19 18.41
CA GLU A 260 31.55 -19.55 19.42
C GLU A 260 31.53 -20.31 20.76
N PRO A 261 32.69 -20.80 21.25
CA PRO A 261 32.75 -21.60 22.46
C PRO A 261 32.37 -20.76 23.69
N VAL A 262 31.43 -21.28 24.47
CA VAL A 262 31.00 -20.76 25.78
C VAL A 262 32.21 -20.62 26.72
N SER A 263 32.82 -19.43 26.73
CA SER A 263 33.88 -19.05 27.67
C SER A 263 33.24 -18.61 28.99
N SER A 264 32.93 -19.59 29.83
CA SER A 264 32.58 -19.39 31.24
C SER A 264 33.75 -18.81 32.01
N SER A 265 33.64 -17.57 32.49
CA SER A 265 34.53 -17.05 33.54
C SER A 265 33.79 -16.20 34.58
N ALA A 266 33.49 -16.82 35.72
CA ALA A 266 33.57 -16.19 37.05
C ALA A 266 33.74 -17.28 38.14
N PRO A 267 34.46 -17.02 39.25
CA PRO A 267 35.32 -18.00 39.91
C PRO A 267 34.73 -18.58 41.20
N ILE A 268 34.91 -19.88 41.46
CA ILE A 268 34.82 -20.45 42.82
C ILE A 268 35.92 -21.50 43.04
N ALA A 269 36.45 -21.50 44.26
CA ALA A 269 37.74 -21.97 44.74
C ALA A 269 38.04 -23.49 44.70
N THR A 270 39.33 -23.78 44.42
CA THR A 270 40.28 -24.75 45.02
C THR A 270 39.79 -26.15 45.48
N THR A 271 40.37 -27.23 44.91
CA THR A 271 41.39 -28.12 45.53
C THR A 271 41.57 -29.46 44.77
N ASP A 272 42.77 -29.67 44.20
CA ASP A 272 43.69 -30.84 44.18
C ASP A 272 43.19 -32.32 44.02
N PRO A 273 44.04 -33.35 43.75
CA PRO A 273 44.48 -33.80 42.42
C PRO A 273 44.35 -35.32 42.14
N GLN A 274 44.70 -35.73 40.90
CA GLN A 274 45.29 -37.03 40.46
C GLN A 274 44.45 -38.06 39.65
N LYS A 275 44.86 -38.18 38.37
CA LYS A 275 45.39 -39.37 37.64
C LYS A 275 44.67 -40.75 37.72
N LYS A 276 44.25 -41.19 36.51
CA LYS A 276 44.54 -42.48 35.82
C LYS A 276 43.90 -43.78 36.37
N LYS A 277 43.05 -44.44 35.56
CA LYS A 277 43.22 -45.87 35.14
C LYS A 277 42.17 -46.35 34.13
N LEU A 278 42.62 -47.13 33.14
CA LEU A 278 41.85 -48.09 32.33
C LEU A 278 41.40 -49.28 33.21
N GLU A 279 40.22 -49.89 32.92
CA GLU A 279 40.01 -51.36 32.89
C GLU A 279 38.58 -51.79 32.44
N ASN A 280 38.53 -52.50 31.30
CA ASN A 280 37.87 -53.80 30.97
C ASN A 280 36.33 -54.05 31.05
N ASN A 281 35.73 -54.28 29.85
CA ASN A 281 34.87 -55.40 29.35
C ASN A 281 33.55 -55.85 30.07
N PRO A 282 32.64 -56.59 29.40
CA PRO A 282 31.92 -56.38 28.14
C PRO A 282 30.38 -56.69 28.22
N ALA A 283 29.65 -56.50 27.11
CA ALA A 283 28.32 -57.05 26.75
C ALA A 283 27.05 -56.50 27.46
N ASP A 284 26.18 -55.83 26.71
CA ASP A 284 24.90 -56.38 26.25
C ASP A 284 24.18 -55.42 25.27
N GLU A 285 23.37 -56.01 24.40
CA GLU A 285 22.72 -55.51 23.19
C GLU A 285 21.76 -54.31 23.36
N VAL A 286 21.59 -53.51 22.29
CA VAL A 286 20.33 -53.35 21.50
C VAL A 286 20.32 -52.02 20.71
N SER A 287 20.06 -52.16 19.41
CA SER A 287 19.54 -51.22 18.38
C SER A 287 20.27 -49.88 18.16
N ASP A 288 20.93 -49.61 17.03
CA ASP A 288 20.57 -49.62 15.59
C ASP A 288 20.49 -48.18 15.05
N SER A 289 21.12 -48.03 13.88
CA SER A 289 21.09 -46.91 12.94
C SER A 289 21.66 -45.55 13.35
N ALA A 290 22.96 -45.35 13.12
CA ALA A 290 23.49 -44.10 12.57
C ALA A 290 24.95 -44.32 12.13
N ASP A 291 25.14 -44.69 10.85
CA ASP A 291 26.17 -44.09 9.98
C ASP A 291 26.27 -44.87 8.67
N LYS A 292 25.84 -44.24 7.58
CA LYS A 292 26.64 -44.21 6.35
C LYS A 292 26.07 -43.25 5.32
N SER A 293 26.88 -42.21 5.08
CA SER A 293 27.19 -41.61 3.78
C SER A 293 26.06 -40.93 2.99
N LEU A 294 26.10 -39.60 3.06
CA LEU A 294 25.96 -38.67 1.93
C LEU A 294 26.11 -39.33 0.55
N GLU A 295 25.00 -39.44 -0.17
CA GLU A 295 24.95 -39.32 -1.62
C GLU A 295 23.59 -38.69 -1.99
N LEU A 296 23.62 -37.43 -2.43
CA LEU A 296 22.45 -36.69 -2.92
C LEU A 296 21.97 -37.32 -4.23
N ALA A 297 20.92 -38.12 -4.17
CA ALA A 297 20.16 -38.52 -5.34
C ALA A 297 19.35 -37.31 -5.84
N ALA A 298 19.72 -36.79 -7.01
CA ALA A 298 18.86 -35.90 -7.78
C ALA A 298 17.55 -36.64 -8.07
N ASP A 299 16.45 -36.12 -7.55
CA ASP A 299 15.15 -36.77 -7.61
C ASP A 299 14.59 -36.69 -9.04
N ASN A 300 14.48 -37.85 -9.71
CA ASN A 300 13.96 -38.01 -11.08
C ASN A 300 12.58 -37.35 -11.28
N THR A 301 11.82 -37.16 -10.19
CA THR A 301 10.52 -36.49 -10.20
C THR A 301 10.59 -35.02 -10.64
N THR A 302 11.68 -34.31 -10.32
CA THR A 302 11.85 -32.89 -10.70
C THR A 302 12.20 -32.72 -12.18
N ILE A 303 12.99 -33.66 -12.72
CA ILE A 303 13.35 -33.68 -14.15
C ILE A 303 12.12 -34.07 -14.99
N GLU A 304 11.33 -35.05 -14.55
CA GLU A 304 10.09 -35.43 -15.23
C GLU A 304 9.02 -34.32 -15.19
N ALA A 305 8.94 -33.57 -14.09
CA ALA A 305 8.04 -32.42 -13.98
C ALA A 305 8.42 -31.30 -14.97
N PHE A 306 9.71 -31.04 -15.15
CA PHE A 306 10.20 -30.04 -16.10
C PHE A 306 9.97 -30.47 -17.56
N ASP A 307 10.21 -31.75 -17.89
CA ASP A 307 9.97 -32.28 -19.24
C ASP A 307 8.48 -32.25 -19.63
N ASN A 308 7.59 -32.57 -18.67
CA ASN A 308 6.15 -32.49 -18.90
C ASN A 308 5.68 -31.05 -19.06
N MET A 309 6.25 -30.13 -18.28
CA MET A 309 5.98 -28.69 -18.43
C MET A 309 6.44 -28.18 -19.80
N SER A 310 7.65 -28.53 -20.25
CA SER A 310 8.16 -28.13 -21.58
C SER A 310 7.26 -28.64 -22.71
N LYS A 311 6.79 -29.90 -22.64
CA LYS A 311 5.86 -30.44 -23.65
C LYS A 311 4.54 -29.70 -23.69
N SER A 312 4.01 -29.29 -22.53
CA SER A 312 2.76 -28.53 -22.48
C SER A 312 2.89 -27.13 -23.11
N PHE A 313 4.07 -26.52 -23.02
CA PHE A 313 4.36 -25.25 -23.69
C PHE A 313 4.48 -25.41 -25.21
N ASP A 314 5.13 -26.46 -25.70
CA ASP A 314 5.22 -26.74 -27.13
C ASP A 314 3.83 -27.04 -27.74
N GLU A 315 2.98 -27.77 -27.02
CA GLU A 315 1.60 -28.03 -27.44
C GLU A 315 0.76 -26.75 -27.48
N ALA A 316 0.89 -25.88 -26.49
CA ALA A 316 0.19 -24.59 -26.45
C ALA A 316 0.62 -23.66 -27.59
N LEU A 317 1.90 -23.67 -27.97
CA LEU A 317 2.42 -22.91 -29.10
C LEU A 317 1.83 -23.39 -30.44
N ILE A 318 1.73 -24.71 -30.64
CA ILE A 318 1.12 -25.29 -31.84
C ILE A 318 -0.37 -24.93 -31.91
N GLU A 319 -1.09 -24.98 -30.80
CA GLU A 319 -2.51 -24.63 -30.74
C GLU A 319 -2.74 -23.14 -31.02
N PHE A 320 -1.87 -22.28 -30.49
CA PHE A 320 -1.90 -20.84 -30.77
C PHE A 320 -1.64 -20.53 -32.25
N GLU A 321 -0.68 -21.20 -32.88
CA GLU A 321 -0.37 -21.01 -34.30
C GLU A 321 -1.54 -21.47 -35.20
N GLN A 322 -2.18 -22.58 -34.86
CA GLN A 322 -3.39 -23.05 -35.54
C GLN A 322 -4.58 -22.08 -35.37
N ALA A 323 -4.74 -21.48 -34.19
CA ALA A 323 -5.77 -20.48 -33.93
C ALA A 323 -5.50 -19.20 -34.74
N SER A 324 -4.25 -18.76 -34.82
CA SER A 324 -3.81 -17.61 -35.63
C SER A 324 -4.12 -17.83 -37.12
N GLU A 325 -3.80 -19.01 -37.67
CA GLU A 325 -4.13 -19.33 -39.07
C GLU A 325 -5.64 -19.33 -39.35
N LYS A 326 -6.45 -19.86 -38.42
CA LYS A 326 -7.91 -19.86 -38.56
C LYS A 326 -8.45 -18.44 -38.55
N MET A 327 -7.91 -17.57 -37.70
CA MET A 327 -8.28 -16.16 -37.63
C MET A 327 -7.89 -15.38 -38.88
N ASP A 328 -6.71 -15.63 -39.46
CA ASP A 328 -6.30 -15.03 -40.73
C ASP A 328 -7.19 -15.48 -41.91
N LYS A 329 -7.57 -16.77 -41.94
CA LYS A 329 -8.53 -17.29 -42.94
C LYS A 329 -9.92 -16.64 -42.81
N ILE A 330 -10.38 -16.37 -41.58
CA ILE A 330 -11.64 -15.66 -41.32
C ILE A 330 -11.55 -14.19 -41.76
N SER A 331 -10.44 -13.51 -41.42
CA SER A 331 -10.18 -12.11 -41.83
C SER A 331 -10.18 -11.95 -43.36
N LYS A 332 -9.52 -12.86 -44.08
CA LYS A 332 -9.46 -12.89 -45.55
C LYS A 332 -10.79 -13.26 -46.22
N ARG A 333 -11.70 -13.98 -45.54
CA ARG A 333 -13.08 -14.17 -46.01
C ARG A 333 -13.92 -12.92 -45.83
N HIS A 334 -13.75 -12.22 -44.71
CA HIS A 334 -14.49 -11.00 -44.42
C HIS A 334 -14.12 -9.84 -45.36
N HIS A 335 -12.86 -9.75 -45.80
CA HIS A 335 -12.42 -8.77 -46.80
C HIS A 335 -12.94 -9.05 -48.23
N ARG A 336 -13.23 -10.31 -48.59
CA ARG A 336 -13.79 -10.65 -49.91
C ARG A 336 -15.29 -10.37 -50.05
N HIS A 337 -16.01 -10.11 -48.97
CA HIS A 337 -17.44 -9.73 -49.00
C HIS A 337 -17.69 -8.21 -49.02
N LYS A 338 -16.65 -7.37 -48.97
CA LYS A 338 -16.79 -5.91 -49.05
C LYS A 338 -16.62 -5.32 -50.47
N HIS A 339 -16.46 -6.15 -51.50
CA HIS A 339 -16.26 -5.71 -52.89
C HIS A 339 -17.27 -6.29 -53.90
N TYR A 340 -18.49 -6.59 -53.45
CA TYR A 340 -19.62 -6.85 -54.35
C TYR A 340 -20.80 -5.94 -54.01
#